data_AF-A0A442SPC7-F1
#
_entry.id   AF-A0A442SPC7-F1
#
_cell.length_a   1.000
_cell.length_b   1.000
_cell.length_c   1.000
_cell.angle_alpha   90.00
_cell.angle_beta   90.00
_cell.angle_gamma   90.00
#
_symmetry.space_group_name_H-M   'P 1'
#
loop_
_entity.id
_entity.type
_entity.pdbx_description
1 polymer ?
#
loop_
_entity_poly.entity_id
_entity_poly.type
_entity_poly.pdbx_seq_one_letter_code
_entity_poly.pdbx_strand_id
1 'polypeptide(L)'
;MVDEYQNFTPTVLRELLHLQERCGFALLLAGNTHRLAGTRRDIHALDQIESRIGMRFEIGQPTREDCIRIGAENNVEGADAYEAIVIYGENTSLRALCHLLQNCAAVTNGVGSIRLSQIETTLRVVSCGSDALKLLHERGDDIRRSA
;
A
#
# COMPACT_ATOMS: atom_id res chain seq x y z
N MET A 1 15.94 5.28 9.30
CA MET A 1 15.30 4.69 8.10
C MET A 1 15.39 5.71 6.99
N VAL A 2 15.76 5.28 5.78
CA VAL A 2 15.76 6.12 4.57
C VAL A 2 14.66 5.60 3.66
N ASP A 3 13.69 6.45 3.34
CA ASP A 3 12.62 6.16 2.38
C ASP A 3 12.97 6.70 1.00
N GLU A 4 12.36 6.10 -0.02
CA GLU A 4 12.62 6.34 -1.44
C GLU A 4 14.12 6.34 -1.81
N TYR A 5 14.90 5.39 -1.29
CA TYR A 5 16.35 5.35 -1.51
C TYR A 5 16.74 5.27 -2.99
N GLN A 6 15.84 4.81 -3.87
CA GLN A 6 16.05 4.82 -5.32
C GLN A 6 16.29 6.22 -5.91
N ASN A 7 15.94 7.29 -5.19
CA ASN A 7 16.17 8.67 -5.63
C ASN A 7 17.60 9.15 -5.33
N PHE A 8 18.38 8.40 -4.53
CA PHE A 8 19.74 8.79 -4.19
C PHE A 8 20.70 8.43 -5.31
N THR A 9 21.74 9.24 -5.48
CA THR A 9 22.83 8.89 -6.39
C THR A 9 23.64 7.72 -5.81
N PRO A 10 24.28 6.89 -6.65
CA PRO A 10 25.11 5.78 -6.17
C PRO A 10 26.22 6.22 -5.20
N THR A 11 26.76 7.43 -5.35
CA THR A 11 27.76 7.99 -4.44
C THR A 11 27.20 8.20 -3.04
N VAL A 12 26.00 8.78 -2.92
CA VAL A 12 25.35 9.01 -1.62
C VAL A 12 25.04 7.69 -0.93
N LEU A 13 24.54 6.70 -1.67
CA LEU A 13 24.26 5.37 -1.13
C LEU A 13 25.54 4.67 -0.65
N ARG A 14 26.64 4.80 -1.40
CA ARG A 14 27.94 4.25 -1.00
C ARG A 14 28.41 4.87 0.32
N GLU A 15 28.42 6.20 0.43
CA GLU A 15 28.84 6.87 1.65
C GLU A 15 27.96 6.50 2.85
N LEU A 16 26.64 6.40 2.64
CA LEU A 16 25.71 5.97 3.68
C LEU A 16 26.02 4.56 4.21
N LEU A 17 26.35 3.62 3.31
CA LEU A 17 26.79 2.28 3.70
C LEU A 17 28.13 2.30 4.44
N HIS A 18 29.10 3.11 4.02
CA HIS A 18 30.38 3.24 4.73
C HIS A 18 30.19 3.82 6.15
N LEU A 19 29.29 4.79 6.31
CA LEU A 19 28.92 5.32 7.62
C LEU A 19 28.26 4.25 8.50
N GLN A 20 27.39 3.43 7.92
CA GLN A 20 26.77 2.31 8.63
C GLN A 20 27.83 1.29 9.09
N GLU A 21 28.74 0.87 8.21
CA GLU A 21 29.84 -0.05 8.52
C GLU A 21 30.77 0.50 9.61
N ARG A 22 31.08 1.80 9.55
CA ARG A 22 31.99 2.45 10.51
C ARG A 22 31.36 2.70 11.87
N CYS A 23 30.09 3.09 11.91
CA CYS A 23 29.41 3.49 13.13
C CYS A 23 28.56 2.36 13.74
N GLY A 24 28.34 1.26 13.02
CA GLY A 24 27.67 0.06 13.52
C GLY A 24 26.18 0.22 13.83
N PHE A 25 25.48 1.20 13.24
CA PHE A 25 24.04 1.38 13.45
C PHE A 25 23.21 0.52 12.50
N ALA A 26 21.94 0.30 12.86
CA ALA A 26 20.98 -0.37 11.98
C ALA A 26 20.50 0.58 10.88
N LEU A 27 20.75 0.24 9.61
CA LEU A 27 20.29 0.99 8.45
C LEU A 27 19.16 0.23 7.74
N LEU A 28 17.97 0.86 7.71
CA LEU A 28 16.82 0.37 6.95
C LEU A 28 16.60 1.27 5.73
N LEU A 29 16.61 0.66 4.56
CA LEU A 29 16.36 1.31 3.26
C LEU A 29 14.99 0.84 2.74
N ALA A 30 14.10 1.78 2.42
CA ALA A 30 12.79 1.51 1.84
C ALA A 30 12.69 2.19 0.47
N GLY A 31 12.12 1.48 -0.50
CA GLY A 31 12.06 1.96 -1.88
C GLY A 31 11.16 1.13 -2.78
N ASN A 32 10.77 1.70 -3.92
CA ASN A 32 9.85 1.06 -4.87
C ASN A 32 10.63 0.41 -6.02
N THR A 33 10.61 -0.92 -6.07
CA THR A 33 11.37 -1.74 -7.03
C THR A 33 11.14 -1.34 -8.49
N HIS A 34 9.91 -0.99 -8.86
CA HIS A 34 9.55 -0.65 -10.26
C HIS A 34 10.21 0.63 -10.80
N ARG A 35 10.59 1.59 -9.94
CA ARG A 35 11.30 2.81 -10.39
C ARG A 35 12.79 2.59 -10.62
N LEU A 36 13.36 1.52 -10.08
CA LEU A 36 14.78 1.15 -10.29
C LEU A 36 15.04 0.66 -11.73
N ALA A 37 14.03 0.10 -12.41
CA ALA A 37 14.16 -0.41 -13.78
C ALA A 37 14.35 0.69 -14.84
N GLY A 38 13.91 1.93 -14.57
CA GLY A 38 14.07 3.08 -15.47
C GLY A 38 15.47 3.71 -15.41
N THR A 39 16.20 3.50 -14.31
CA THR A 39 17.52 4.10 -14.05
C THR A 39 18.65 3.14 -14.44
N ARG A 40 18.53 2.52 -15.62
CA ARG A 40 19.50 1.53 -16.18
C ARG A 40 20.91 2.06 -16.46
N ARG A 41 21.28 3.26 -16.02
CA ARG A 41 22.59 3.86 -16.31
C ARG A 41 23.72 3.40 -15.39
N ASP A 42 23.43 2.81 -14.23
CA ASP A 42 24.46 2.44 -13.23
C ASP A 42 24.23 1.06 -12.58
N ILE A 43 23.85 0.05 -13.37
CA ILE A 43 23.58 -1.32 -12.90
C ILE A 43 24.74 -1.85 -12.04
N HIS A 44 25.98 -1.66 -12.48
CA HIS A 44 27.17 -2.16 -11.76
C HIS A 44 27.41 -1.46 -10.40
N ALA A 45 27.10 -0.17 -10.27
CA ALA A 45 27.27 0.53 -9.01
C ALA A 45 26.16 0.12 -8.02
N LEU A 46 24.95 -0.10 -8.53
CA LEU A 46 23.83 -0.58 -7.73
C LEU A 46 24.08 -2.01 -7.24
N ASP A 47 24.57 -2.92 -8.09
CA ASP A 47 24.91 -4.29 -7.72
C ASP A 47 25.92 -4.36 -6.56
N GLN A 48 26.92 -3.46 -6.53
CA GLN A 48 27.88 -3.39 -5.44
C GLN A 48 27.24 -2.95 -4.12
N ILE A 49 26.34 -1.96 -4.17
CA ILE A 49 25.58 -1.49 -2.99
C ILE A 49 24.67 -2.62 -2.51
N GLU A 50 23.99 -3.26 -3.45
CA GLU A 50 23.09 -4.37 -3.24
C GLU A 50 23.76 -5.57 -2.57
N SER A 51 25.01 -5.88 -2.94
CA SER A 51 25.78 -6.98 -2.34
C SER A 51 26.05 -6.79 -0.84
N ARG A 52 25.97 -5.55 -0.33
CA ARG A 52 26.20 -5.19 1.08
C ARG A 52 24.91 -5.18 1.91
N ILE A 53 23.75 -5.35 1.27
CA ILE A 53 22.47 -5.43 1.97
C ILE A 53 22.33 -6.84 2.56
N GLY A 54 22.43 -6.95 3.88
CA GLY A 54 22.38 -8.25 4.58
C GLY A 54 21.00 -8.90 4.66
N MET A 55 19.92 -8.12 4.50
CA MET A 55 18.54 -8.62 4.53
C MET A 55 17.66 -7.84 3.56
N ARG A 56 16.83 -8.56 2.81
CA ARG A 56 15.83 -7.97 1.91
C ARG A 56 14.47 -8.52 2.24
N PHE A 57 13.50 -7.63 2.27
CA PHE A 57 12.10 -7.96 2.46
C PHE A 57 11.30 -7.30 1.35
N GLU A 58 10.59 -8.11 0.56
CA GLU A 58 9.68 -7.63 -0.46
C GLU A 58 8.28 -7.53 0.12
N ILE A 59 7.72 -6.32 0.10
CA ILE A 59 6.34 -6.08 0.53
C ILE A 59 5.45 -6.26 -0.70
N GLY A 60 4.67 -7.34 -0.71
CA GLY A 60 3.71 -7.65 -1.76
C GLY A 60 2.44 -6.78 -1.70
N GLN A 61 1.46 -7.16 -2.51
CA GLN A 61 0.12 -6.56 -2.46
C GLN A 61 -0.57 -6.86 -1.12
N PRO A 62 -1.53 -6.01 -0.70
CA PRO A 62 -2.33 -6.25 0.49
C PRO A 62 -3.00 -7.62 0.46
N THR A 63 -2.89 -8.39 1.54
CA THR A 63 -3.64 -9.64 1.66
C THR A 63 -5.04 -9.38 2.20
N ARG A 64 -5.97 -10.31 1.95
CA ARG A 64 -7.29 -10.31 2.57
C ARG A 64 -7.23 -10.21 4.09
N GLU A 65 -6.29 -10.90 4.73
CA GLU A 65 -6.12 -10.86 6.19
C GLU A 65 -5.71 -9.45 6.66
N ASP A 66 -4.80 -8.79 5.95
CA ASP A 66 -4.42 -7.40 6.24
C ASP A 66 -5.63 -6.46 6.15
N CYS A 67 -6.41 -6.57 5.08
CA CYS A 67 -7.61 -5.77 4.87
C CYS A 67 -8.65 -5.98 5.97
N ILE A 68 -8.88 -7.22 6.40
CA ILE A 68 -9.82 -7.55 7.49
C ILE A 68 -9.33 -6.95 8.81
N ARG A 69 -8.05 -7.12 9.15
CA ARG A 69 -7.47 -6.59 10.38
C ARG A 69 -7.56 -5.06 10.43
N ILE A 70 -7.22 -4.39 9.32
CA ILE A 70 -7.36 -2.94 9.19
C ILE A 70 -8.83 -2.51 9.29
N GLY A 71 -9.75 -3.25 8.67
CA GLY A 71 -11.19 -2.99 8.77
C GLY A 71 -11.69 -3.04 10.21
N ALA A 72 -11.27 -4.04 10.99
CA ALA A 72 -11.63 -4.17 12.39
C ALA A 72 -11.12 -3.01 13.24
N GLU A 73 -9.87 -2.56 13.02
CA GLU A 73 -9.30 -1.39 13.70
C GLU A 73 -10.02 -0.07 13.36
N ASN A 74 -10.65 0.01 12.18
CA ASN A 74 -11.38 1.18 11.71
C ASN A 74 -12.90 1.08 11.95
N ASN A 75 -13.36 0.16 12.80
CA ASN A 75 -14.79 -0.06 13.11
C ASN A 75 -15.66 -0.33 11.86
N VAL A 76 -15.16 -1.11 10.91
CA VAL A 76 -15.97 -1.59 9.78
C VAL A 76 -16.98 -2.62 10.28
N GLU A 77 -18.23 -2.45 9.87
CA GLU A 77 -19.35 -3.34 10.21
C GLU A 77 -20.05 -3.86 8.95
N GLY A 78 -20.41 -5.14 8.99
CA GLY A 78 -21.13 -5.82 7.90
C GLY A 78 -20.18 -6.65 7.03
N ALA A 79 -20.57 -7.89 6.75
CA ALA A 79 -19.78 -8.80 5.92
C ALA A 79 -19.56 -8.24 4.51
N ASP A 80 -20.57 -7.54 3.98
CA ASP A 80 -20.54 -6.82 2.71
C ASP A 80 -19.52 -5.67 2.69
N ALA A 81 -19.40 -4.91 3.80
CA ALA A 81 -18.40 -3.86 3.94
C ALA A 81 -16.97 -4.45 4.02
N TYR A 82 -16.80 -5.58 4.73
CA TYR A 82 -15.53 -6.30 4.76
C TYR A 82 -15.12 -6.84 3.38
N GLU A 83 -16.06 -7.41 2.61
CA GLU A 83 -15.76 -7.82 1.23
C GLU A 83 -15.34 -6.63 0.36
N ALA A 84 -16.03 -5.50 0.46
CA ALA A 84 -15.72 -4.32 -0.33
C ALA A 84 -14.32 -3.77 -0.06
N ILE A 85 -13.91 -3.69 1.21
CA ILE A 85 -12.55 -3.23 1.55
C ILE A 85 -11.47 -4.23 1.16
N VAL A 86 -11.76 -5.54 1.21
CA VAL A 86 -10.83 -6.58 0.74
C VAL A 86 -10.62 -6.43 -0.76
N ILE A 87 -11.70 -6.37 -1.54
CA ILE A 87 -11.63 -6.19 -3.00
C ILE A 87 -10.87 -4.89 -3.31
N TYR A 88 -11.19 -3.80 -2.63
CA TYR A 88 -10.51 -2.53 -2.85
C TYR A 88 -9.02 -2.60 -2.53
N GLY A 89 -8.65 -3.17 -1.37
CA GLY A 89 -7.26 -3.30 -0.94
C GLY A 89 -6.43 -4.20 -1.86
N GLU A 90 -6.94 -5.38 -2.22
CA GLU A 90 -6.26 -6.34 -3.12
C GLU A 90 -5.98 -5.76 -4.51
N ASN A 91 -6.83 -4.84 -4.99
CA ASN A 91 -6.70 -4.21 -6.31
C ASN A 91 -6.00 -2.84 -6.27
N THR A 92 -5.62 -2.34 -5.09
CA THR A 92 -5.00 -1.01 -4.96
C THR A 92 -3.71 -1.06 -4.12
N SER A 93 -3.77 -0.63 -2.86
CA SER A 93 -2.67 -0.66 -1.89
C SER A 93 -3.20 -0.42 -0.47
N LEU A 94 -2.43 -0.80 0.56
CA LEU A 94 -2.77 -0.49 1.95
C LEU A 94 -2.91 1.02 2.18
N ARG A 95 -2.08 1.83 1.53
CA ARG A 95 -2.15 3.30 1.62
C ARG A 95 -3.50 3.81 1.12
N ALA A 96 -3.94 3.35 -0.05
CA ALA A 96 -5.23 3.73 -0.63
C ALA A 96 -6.39 3.29 0.28
N LEU A 97 -6.34 2.06 0.79
CA LEU A 97 -7.35 1.53 1.71
C LEU A 97 -7.44 2.36 3.01
N CYS A 98 -6.31 2.67 3.64
CA CYS A 98 -6.29 3.50 4.85
C CYS A 98 -6.85 4.90 4.58
N HIS A 99 -6.51 5.52 3.45
CA HIS A 99 -7.09 6.83 3.08
C HIS A 99 -8.60 6.75 2.85
N LEU A 100 -9.10 5.69 2.21
CA LEU A 100 -10.53 5.47 2.05
C LEU A 100 -11.24 5.39 3.40
N LEU A 101 -10.73 4.59 4.33
CA LEU A 101 -11.32 4.40 5.66
C LEU A 101 -11.26 5.68 6.50
N GLN A 102 -10.15 6.41 6.45
CA GLN A 102 -10.01 7.73 7.10
C GLN A 102 -11.05 8.72 6.56
N ASN A 103 -11.27 8.75 5.25
CA ASN A 103 -12.28 9.60 4.64
C ASN A 103 -13.70 9.18 5.04
N CYS A 104 -13.98 7.87 5.13
CA CYS A 104 -15.26 7.36 5.63
C CYS A 104 -15.50 7.79 7.09
N ALA A 105 -14.48 7.67 7.94
CA ALA A 105 -14.54 8.09 9.35
C ALA A 105 -14.73 9.61 9.48
N ALA A 106 -14.13 10.40 8.60
CA ALA A 106 -14.32 11.86 8.58
C ALA A 106 -15.78 12.23 8.26
N VAL A 107 -16.44 11.51 7.35
CA VAL A 107 -17.85 11.74 6.99
C VAL A 107 -18.81 11.40 8.16
N THR A 108 -18.44 10.45 9.02
CA THR A 108 -19.23 10.07 10.20
C THR A 108 -18.88 10.87 11.46
N ASN A 109 -18.05 11.92 11.35
CA ASN A 109 -17.47 12.66 12.49
C ASN A 109 -16.75 11.72 13.50
N GLY A 110 -16.28 10.56 13.06
CA GLY A 110 -15.71 9.53 13.92
C GLY A 110 -16.71 8.86 14.87
N VAL A 111 -18.00 9.11 14.72
CA VAL A 111 -19.08 8.55 15.56
C VAL A 111 -19.91 7.59 14.72
N GLY A 112 -19.58 6.30 14.81
CA GLY A 112 -20.33 5.24 14.14
C GLY A 112 -19.44 4.27 13.38
N SER A 113 -20.03 3.15 12.97
CA SER A 113 -19.34 2.13 12.19
C SER A 113 -19.30 2.47 10.71
N ILE A 114 -18.24 2.01 10.05
CA ILE A 114 -18.09 2.12 8.60
C ILE A 114 -18.88 1.00 7.94
N ARG A 115 -19.93 1.35 7.19
CA ARG A 115 -20.78 0.40 6.44
C ARG A 115 -20.58 0.56 4.94
N LEU A 116 -21.04 -0.42 4.17
CA LEU A 116 -20.91 -0.45 2.70
C LEU A 116 -21.41 0.86 2.05
N SER A 117 -22.55 1.39 2.48
CA SER A 117 -23.12 2.63 1.92
C SER A 117 -22.20 3.84 2.05
N GLN A 118 -21.41 3.91 3.12
CA GLN A 118 -20.46 4.99 3.36
C GLN A 118 -19.20 4.81 2.51
N ILE A 119 -18.74 3.58 2.34
CA ILE A 119 -17.63 3.23 1.45
C ILE A 119 -17.98 3.63 0.02
N GLU A 120 -19.16 3.24 -0.47
CA GLU A 120 -19.64 3.60 -1.82
C GLU A 120 -19.76 5.11 -2.01
N THR A 121 -20.32 5.81 -1.01
CA THR A 121 -20.47 7.26 -1.04
C THR A 121 -19.11 7.95 -1.11
N THR A 122 -18.16 7.52 -0.27
CA THR A 122 -16.81 8.08 -0.24
C THR A 122 -16.06 7.81 -1.54
N LEU A 123 -16.20 6.62 -2.12
CA LEU A 123 -15.57 6.29 -3.41
C LEU A 123 -16.11 7.15 -4.55
N ARG A 124 -17.41 7.47 -4.56
CA ARG A 124 -18.02 8.40 -5.53
C ARG A 124 -17.44 9.82 -5.44
N VAL A 125 -17.03 10.24 -4.25
CA VAL A 125 -16.49 11.59 -4.00
C VAL A 125 -14.98 11.66 -4.28
N VAL A 126 -14.22 10.63 -3.88
CA VAL A 126 -12.76 10.61 -3.96
C VAL A 126 -12.25 10.20 -5.35
N SER A 127 -12.95 9.28 -6.01
CA SER A 127 -12.65 8.93 -7.39
C SER A 127 -13.45 9.84 -8.29
N CYS A 128 -12.86 10.44 -9.31
CA CYS A 128 -13.62 10.92 -10.47
C CYS A 128 -14.23 9.72 -11.23
N GLY A 129 -15.14 8.98 -10.59
CA GLY A 129 -16.35 8.46 -11.17
C GLY A 129 -16.37 7.15 -11.94
N SER A 130 -15.33 6.32 -12.06
CA SER A 130 -15.52 5.06 -12.81
C SER A 130 -14.77 3.82 -12.33
N ASP A 131 -13.45 3.84 -12.17
CA ASP A 131 -12.74 2.55 -12.16
C ASP A 131 -12.85 1.79 -10.82
N ALA A 132 -12.75 2.48 -9.69
CA ALA A 132 -12.86 1.85 -8.37
C ALA A 132 -14.29 1.32 -8.06
N LEU A 133 -15.32 2.01 -8.55
CA LEU A 133 -16.71 1.58 -8.37
C LEU A 133 -17.07 0.40 -9.28
N LYS A 134 -16.52 0.37 -10.51
CA LYS A 134 -16.66 -0.78 -11.41
C LYS A 134 -16.05 -2.04 -10.80
N LEU A 135 -14.86 -1.93 -10.21
CA LEU A 135 -14.21 -3.07 -9.53
C LEU A 135 -15.06 -3.68 -8.41
N LEU A 136 -15.83 -2.86 -7.67
CA LEU A 136 -16.75 -3.36 -6.65
C LEU A 136 -18.01 -3.99 -7.23
N HIS A 137 -18.56 -3.44 -8.32
CA HIS A 137 -19.80 -3.94 -8.94
C HIS A 137 -19.58 -5.20 -9.79
N GLU A 138 -18.50 -5.25 -10.58
CA GLU A 138 -18.22 -6.37 -11.48
C GLU A 138 -18.08 -7.70 -10.72
N ARG A 139 -17.44 -7.68 -9.53
CA ARG A 139 -17.27 -8.88 -8.70
C ARG A 139 -18.47 -9.20 -7.82
N GLY A 140 -19.26 -8.19 -7.43
CA GLY A 140 -20.53 -8.39 -6.73
C GLY A 140 -21.56 -9.14 -7.57
N ASP A 141 -21.56 -8.90 -8.89
CA ASP A 141 -22.43 -9.59 -9.84
C ASP A 141 -21.99 -11.04 -10.12
N ASP A 142 -20.69 -11.33 -10.12
CA ASP A 142 -20.17 -12.69 -10.27
C ASP A 142 -20.51 -13.58 -9.06
N ILE A 143 -20.50 -13.02 -7.85
CA ILE A 143 -20.91 -13.73 -6.63
C ILE A 143 -22.41 -14.02 -6.64
N ARG A 144 -23.25 -13.07 -7.12
CA ARG A 144 -24.70 -13.27 -7.26
C ARG A 144 -25.08 -14.26 -8.37
N ARG A 145 -24.23 -14.46 -9.38
CA ARG A 145 -24.44 -15.45 -10.45
C ARG A 145 -23.97 -16.86 -10.10
N SER A 146 -23.21 -17.02 -9.03
CA SER A 146 -22.60 -18.28 -8.61
C SER A 146 -23.27 -18.91 -7.37
N ALA A 147 -24.36 -18.30 -6.88
CA ALA A 147 -25.22 -18.76 -5.79
C ALA A 147 -26.61 -19.15 -6.33
#